data_AF-A0A1V6IQH4-F1
#
_entry.id   AF-A0A1V6IQH4-F1
#
_cell.length_a   1.000
_cell.length_b   1.000
_cell.length_c   1.000
_cell.angle_alpha   90.00
_cell.angle_beta   90.00
_cell.angle_gamma   90.00
#
_symmetry.space_group_name_H-M   'P 1'
#
loop_
_entity.id
_entity.type
_entity.pdbx_description
1 polymer ?
#
loop_
_entity_poly.entity_id
_entity_poly.type
_entity_poly.pdbx_seq_one_letter_code
_entity_poly.pdbx_strand_id
1 'polypeptide(L)'
;MIGKEIISEDIIPIAKVKEILSSRAEKIELGYEQGISLDYTNKFSKMEIDDIEKASEELTKNVPRLKKENIVKIVDIVPEDKKDLEVLFSKERLILDEEEINAILEIMAKYKK
;
A
#
# COMPACT_ATOMS: atom_id res chain seq x y z
N MET A 1 15.28 -19.86 -4.37
CA MET A 1 15.61 -18.51 -4.89
C MET A 1 15.22 -18.45 -6.35
N ILE A 2 14.68 -17.31 -6.79
CA ILE A 2 14.36 -17.08 -8.19
C ILE A 2 15.60 -16.48 -8.86
N GLY A 3 16.16 -17.13 -9.87
CA GLY A 3 17.38 -16.66 -10.55
C GLY A 3 18.67 -16.92 -9.76
N LYS A 4 19.76 -16.23 -10.15
CA LYS A 4 21.11 -16.35 -9.57
C LYS A 4 21.36 -15.38 -8.41
N GLU A 5 20.87 -14.15 -8.53
CA GLU A 5 20.94 -13.11 -7.50
C GLU A 5 19.75 -12.16 -7.65
N ILE A 6 19.41 -11.45 -6.58
CA ILE A 6 18.38 -10.40 -6.56
C ILE A 6 19.09 -9.06 -6.70
N ILE A 7 18.84 -8.35 -7.80
CA ILE A 7 19.46 -7.04 -8.07
C ILE A 7 18.69 -5.92 -7.36
N SER A 8 17.37 -6.03 -7.32
CA SER A 8 16.48 -5.09 -6.64
C SER A 8 15.18 -5.78 -6.22
N GLU A 9 14.57 -5.25 -5.17
CA GLU A 9 13.24 -5.64 -4.71
C GLU A 9 12.48 -4.40 -4.25
N ASP A 10 11.18 -4.40 -4.51
CA ASP A 10 10.31 -3.30 -4.18
C ASP A 10 8.97 -3.81 -3.66
N ILE A 11 8.50 -3.21 -2.57
CA ILE A 11 7.15 -3.45 -2.06
C ILE A 11 6.17 -2.62 -2.89
N ILE A 12 5.06 -3.24 -3.27
CA ILE A 12 4.03 -2.63 -4.12
C ILE A 12 2.64 -2.70 -3.45
N PRO A 13 1.78 -1.70 -3.67
CA PRO A 13 0.42 -1.66 -3.13
C PRO A 13 -0.52 -2.63 -3.86
N ILE A 14 -1.65 -2.96 -3.23
CA ILE A 14 -2.67 -3.89 -3.75
C ILE A 14 -3.17 -3.43 -5.14
N ALA A 15 -3.34 -2.12 -5.34
CA ALA A 15 -3.76 -1.57 -6.63
C ALA A 15 -2.76 -1.88 -7.75
N LYS A 16 -1.46 -1.83 -7.47
CA LYS A 16 -0.42 -2.18 -8.45
C LYS A 16 -0.40 -3.68 -8.73
N VAL A 17 -0.64 -4.51 -7.71
CA VAL A 17 -0.81 -5.97 -7.89
C VAL A 17 -2.01 -6.26 -8.79
N LYS A 18 -3.13 -5.55 -8.63
CA LYS A 18 -4.31 -5.64 -9.50
C LYS A 18 -3.96 -5.38 -10.97
N GLU A 19 -3.23 -4.31 -11.26
CA GLU A 19 -2.81 -3.96 -12.63
C GLU A 19 -1.93 -5.06 -13.25
N ILE A 20 -0.95 -5.56 -12.49
CA ILE A 20 -0.03 -6.61 -12.95
C ILE A 20 -0.78 -7.91 -13.26
N LEU A 21 -1.67 -8.35 -12.36
CA LEU A 21 -2.44 -9.58 -12.55
C LEU A 21 -3.49 -9.45 -13.66
N SER A 22 -4.13 -8.29 -13.81
CA SER A 22 -5.10 -8.04 -14.89
C SER A 22 -4.40 -8.07 -16.25
N SER A 23 -3.26 -7.38 -16.38
CA SER A 23 -2.44 -7.39 -17.60
C SER A 23 -1.92 -8.78 -17.96
N ARG A 24 -1.72 -9.64 -16.96
CA ARG A 24 -1.34 -11.04 -17.17
C ARG A 24 -2.52 -11.88 -17.64
N ALA A 25 -3.70 -11.71 -17.04
CA ALA A 25 -4.92 -12.43 -17.39
C ALA A 25 -5.37 -12.18 -18.84
N GLU A 26 -5.11 -10.99 -19.38
CA GLU A 26 -5.37 -10.66 -20.79
C GLU A 26 -4.50 -11.45 -21.77
N LYS A 27 -3.29 -11.86 -21.33
CA LYS A 27 -2.29 -12.52 -22.20
C LYS A 27 -2.36 -14.03 -22.09
N ILE A 28 -2.61 -14.55 -20.90
CA ILE A 28 -2.62 -15.99 -20.60
C ILE A 28 -3.63 -16.29 -19.49
N GLU A 29 -4.07 -17.54 -19.45
CA GLU A 29 -4.90 -18.05 -18.35
C GLU A 29 -4.11 -18.01 -17.03
N LEU A 30 -4.73 -17.48 -15.98
CA LEU A 30 -4.16 -17.43 -14.64
C LEU A 30 -4.27 -18.79 -13.96
N GLY A 31 -3.25 -19.15 -13.17
CA GLY A 31 -3.37 -20.28 -12.25
C GLY A 31 -4.41 -20.01 -11.15
N TYR A 32 -4.86 -21.07 -10.47
CA TYR A 32 -5.90 -20.98 -9.43
C TYR A 32 -5.60 -19.92 -8.34
N GLU A 33 -4.40 -19.96 -7.75
CA GLU A 33 -3.99 -19.00 -6.71
C GLU A 33 -3.83 -17.57 -7.26
N GLN A 34 -3.42 -17.42 -8.52
CA GLN A 34 -3.34 -16.13 -9.18
C GLN A 34 -4.73 -15.53 -9.42
N GLY A 35 -5.71 -16.36 -9.80
CA GLY A 35 -7.11 -15.97 -9.92
C GLY A 35 -7.70 -15.53 -8.58
N ILE A 36 -7.44 -16.27 -7.50
CA ILE A 36 -7.84 -15.87 -6.14
C ILE A 36 -7.19 -14.54 -5.75
N SER A 37 -5.90 -14.37 -6.06
CA SER A 37 -5.19 -13.13 -5.75
C SER A 37 -5.78 -11.94 -6.51
N LEU A 38 -6.16 -12.12 -7.78
CA LEU A 38 -6.84 -11.09 -8.58
C LEU A 38 -8.24 -10.77 -8.03
N ASP A 39 -9.02 -11.77 -7.60
CA ASP A 39 -10.31 -11.54 -6.92
C ASP A 39 -10.14 -10.74 -5.63
N TYR A 40 -9.12 -11.07 -4.83
CA TYR A 40 -8.77 -10.28 -3.64
C TYR A 40 -8.43 -8.84 -4.00
N THR A 41 -7.57 -8.60 -5.00
CA THR A 41 -7.19 -7.23 -5.35
C THR A 41 -8.37 -6.44 -5.91
N ASN A 42 -9.31 -7.08 -6.61
CA ASN A 42 -10.55 -6.43 -7.04
C ASN A 42 -11.42 -5.95 -5.89
N LYS A 43 -11.45 -6.69 -4.77
CA LYS A 43 -12.26 -6.37 -3.58
C LYS A 43 -11.59 -5.37 -2.64
N PHE A 44 -10.26 -5.42 -2.54
CA PHE A 44 -9.50 -4.69 -1.52
C PHE A 44 -8.64 -3.53 -2.06
N SER A 45 -8.61 -3.30 -3.37
CA SER A 45 -8.00 -2.08 -3.94
C SER A 45 -8.88 -0.87 -3.63
N LYS A 46 -8.57 -0.15 -2.55
CA LYS A 46 -9.37 0.99 -2.06
C LYS A 46 -9.13 2.30 -2.83
N MET A 47 -7.96 2.43 -3.46
CA MET A 47 -7.52 3.63 -4.15
C MET A 47 -7.05 3.31 -5.57
N GLU A 48 -7.12 4.29 -6.47
CA GLU A 48 -6.51 4.19 -7.79
C GLU A 48 -5.00 4.42 -7.69
N ILE A 49 -4.24 3.93 -8.68
CA ILE A 49 -2.78 4.04 -8.68
C ILE A 49 -2.31 5.51 -8.64
N ASP A 50 -2.93 6.38 -9.43
CA ASP A 50 -2.58 7.81 -9.46
C ASP A 50 -2.75 8.49 -8.09
N ASP A 51 -3.76 8.10 -7.33
CA ASP A 51 -4.02 8.63 -5.99
C ASP A 51 -3.02 8.04 -4.97
N ILE A 52 -2.67 6.76 -5.11
CA ILE A 52 -1.66 6.12 -4.27
C ILE A 52 -0.29 6.75 -4.47
N GLU A 53 0.10 7.07 -5.70
CA GLU A 53 1.39 7.71 -5.99
C GLU A 53 1.46 9.10 -5.34
N LYS A 54 0.42 9.93 -5.48
CA LYS A 54 0.35 11.24 -4.83
C LYS A 54 0.34 11.15 -3.30
N ALA A 55 -0.47 10.25 -2.75
CA ALA A 55 -0.51 10.02 -1.29
C ALA A 55 0.86 9.55 -0.77
N SER A 56 1.53 8.65 -1.49
CA SER A 56 2.86 8.15 -1.11
C SER A 56 3.91 9.28 -1.10
N GLU A 57 3.87 10.17 -2.08
CA GLU A 57 4.73 11.36 -2.08
C GLU A 57 4.44 12.30 -0.92
N GLU A 58 3.16 12.58 -0.64
CA GLU A 58 2.77 13.43 0.50
C GLU A 58 3.21 12.81 1.83
N LEU A 59 3.01 11.51 2.02
CA LEU A 59 3.43 10.79 3.23
C LEU A 59 4.95 10.84 3.40
N THR A 60 5.71 10.66 2.31
CA THR A 60 7.18 10.74 2.35
C THR A 60 7.67 12.15 2.74
N LYS A 61 6.99 13.20 2.24
CA LYS A 61 7.36 14.60 2.50
C LYS A 61 7.00 15.04 3.93
N ASN A 62 5.82 14.66 4.41
CA ASN A 62 5.30 15.12 5.71
C ASN A 62 5.75 14.23 6.88
N VAL A 63 6.03 12.95 6.65
CA VAL A 63 6.52 12.02 7.68
C VAL A 63 7.77 11.28 7.18
N PRO A 64 8.94 11.94 7.18
CA PRO A 64 10.17 11.41 6.57
C PRO A 64 10.71 10.13 7.20
N ARG A 65 10.23 9.77 8.41
CA ARG A 65 10.61 8.54 9.12
C ARG A 65 9.88 7.30 8.60
N LEU A 66 8.81 7.47 7.82
CA LEU A 66 8.12 6.34 7.20
C LEU A 66 9.02 5.67 6.16
N LYS A 67 9.13 4.35 6.26
CA LYS A 67 9.74 3.54 5.20
C LYS A 67 8.69 3.19 4.16
N LYS A 68 9.16 2.77 2.98
CA LYS A 68 8.30 2.33 1.87
C LYS A 68 7.26 1.29 2.31
N GLU A 69 7.64 0.36 3.18
CA GLU A 69 6.72 -0.67 3.72
C GLU A 69 5.57 -0.05 4.52
N ASN A 70 5.86 0.96 5.35
CA ASN A 70 4.84 1.67 6.12
C ASN A 70 3.91 2.46 5.19
N ILE A 71 4.47 3.15 4.20
CA ILE A 71 3.70 3.95 3.23
C ILE A 71 2.75 3.05 2.44
N VAL A 72 3.25 1.94 1.89
CA VAL A 72 2.42 0.98 1.14
C VAL A 72 1.30 0.44 2.03
N LYS A 73 1.58 0.12 3.31
CA LYS A 73 0.56 -0.38 4.21
C LYS A 73 -0.50 0.67 4.55
N ILE A 74 -0.10 1.93 4.72
CA ILE A 74 -1.02 3.05 4.97
C ILE A 74 -1.96 3.24 3.78
N VAL A 75 -1.45 3.28 2.54
CA VAL A 75 -2.29 3.49 1.34
C VAL A 75 -3.17 2.29 1.00
N ASP A 76 -2.77 1.07 1.36
CA ASP A 76 -3.60 -0.13 1.21
C ASP A 76 -4.75 -0.18 2.24
N ILE A 77 -4.46 0.21 3.49
CA ILE A 77 -5.43 0.15 4.58
C ILE A 77 -6.35 1.35 4.60
N VAL A 78 -5.85 2.54 4.23
CA VAL A 78 -6.57 3.81 4.30
C VAL A 78 -7.12 4.06 5.71
N PRO A 79 -6.24 4.29 6.71
CA PRO A 79 -6.65 4.50 8.10
C PRO A 79 -7.55 5.73 8.22
N GLU A 80 -8.59 5.61 9.04
CA GLU A 80 -9.61 6.66 9.23
C GLU A 80 -9.46 7.38 10.56
N ASP A 81 -8.88 6.71 11.56
CA ASP A 81 -8.66 7.27 12.88
C ASP A 81 -7.32 6.88 13.50
N LYS A 82 -7.02 7.46 14.67
CA LYS A 82 -5.80 7.18 15.43
C LYS A 82 -5.66 5.71 15.82
N LYS A 83 -6.77 5.00 16.08
CA LYS A 83 -6.73 3.60 16.48
C LYS A 83 -6.29 2.70 15.33
N ASP A 84 -6.72 3.01 14.10
CA ASP A 84 -6.25 2.30 12.92
C ASP A 84 -4.73 2.35 12.80
N LEU A 85 -4.13 3.53 13.01
CA LEU A 85 -2.68 3.71 13.01
C LEU A 85 -2.02 3.02 14.20
N GLU A 86 -2.57 3.12 15.41
CA GLU A 86 -2.06 2.39 16.58
C GLU A 86 -2.00 0.88 16.34
N VAL A 87 -3.02 0.31 15.70
CA VAL A 87 -3.05 -1.11 15.32
C VAL A 87 -2.00 -1.40 14.25
N LEU A 88 -1.93 -0.57 13.21
CA LEU A 88 -0.98 -0.70 12.09
C LEU A 88 0.47 -0.70 12.57
N PHE A 89 0.80 0.15 13.55
CA PHE A 89 2.15 0.33 14.10
C PHE A 89 2.39 -0.46 15.40
N SER A 90 1.42 -1.23 15.90
CA SER A 90 1.52 -1.94 17.19
C SER A 90 2.69 -2.93 17.32
N LYS A 91 3.22 -3.42 16.19
CA LYS A 91 4.39 -4.32 16.11
C LYS A 91 5.55 -3.72 15.33
N GLU A 92 5.44 -2.47 14.92
CA GLU A 92 6.48 -1.74 14.24
C GLU A 92 7.50 -1.20 15.24
N ARG A 93 8.74 -1.01 14.77
CA ARG A 93 9.78 -0.34 15.57
C ARG A 93 9.58 1.18 15.58
N LEU A 94 8.84 1.70 14.61
CA LEU A 94 8.52 3.11 14.48
C LEU A 94 7.34 3.45 15.38
N ILE A 95 7.57 4.32 16.36
CA ILE A 95 6.52 4.95 17.15
C ILE A 95 6.28 6.33 16.56
N LEU A 96 5.04 6.57 16.14
CA LEU A 96 4.59 7.84 15.61
C LEU A 96 4.19 8.77 16.75
N ASP A 97 4.55 10.04 16.66
CA ASP A 97 4.01 11.08 17.56
C ASP A 97 2.64 11.60 17.08
N GLU A 98 2.03 12.49 17.87
CA GLU A 98 0.69 13.00 17.55
C GLU A 98 0.68 13.88 16.29
N GLU A 99 1.77 14.59 16.00
CA GLU A 99 1.88 15.42 14.80
C GLU A 99 1.98 14.54 13.55
N GLU A 100 2.81 13.49 13.60
CA GLU A 100 2.95 12.49 12.54
C GLU A 100 1.64 11.74 12.29
N ILE A 101 0.92 11.35 13.35
CA ILE A 101 -0.39 10.69 13.24
C ILE A 101 -1.41 11.60 12.56
N ASN A 102 -1.52 12.85 13.01
CA ASN A 102 -2.47 13.81 12.42
C ASN A 102 -2.13 14.08 10.95
N ALA A 103 -0.85 14.24 10.62
CA ALA A 103 -0.42 14.43 9.24
C ALA A 103 -0.82 13.26 8.34
N ILE A 104 -0.63 12.01 8.80
CA ILE A 104 -1.04 10.82 8.03
C ILE A 104 -2.56 10.82 7.80
N LEU A 105 -3.36 11.05 8.85
CA LEU A 105 -4.82 11.05 8.74
C LEU A 105 -5.34 12.17 7.83
N GLU A 106 -4.77 13.37 7.92
CA GLU A 106 -5.12 14.50 7.05
C GLU A 106 -4.80 14.21 5.57
N ILE A 107 -3.66 13.57 5.29
CA ILE A 107 -3.31 13.15 3.93
C ILE A 107 -4.32 12.10 3.44
N MET A 108 -4.55 11.04 4.23
CA MET A 108 -5.44 9.95 3.82
C MET A 108 -6.90 10.40 3.63
N ALA A 109 -7.36 11.38 4.41
CA ALA A 109 -8.70 11.95 4.28
C ALA A 109 -8.96 12.57 2.89
N LYS A 110 -7.94 13.07 2.19
CA LYS A 110 -8.06 13.64 0.83
C LYS A 110 -8.38 12.58 -0.22
N TYR A 111 -7.99 11.34 0.03
CA TYR A 111 -8.06 10.23 -0.91
C TYR A 111 -9.13 9.19 -0.54
N LYS A 112 -9.82 9.40 0.58
CA LYS A 112 -10.95 8.57 1.00
C LYS A 112 -12.13 8.82 0.05
N LYS A 113 -12.53 7.79 -0.71
CA LYS A 113 -13.77 7.79 -1.51
C LYS A 113 -14.98 7.52 -0.63
#